data_AF-A0A351SI99-F1
#
_entry.id   AF-A0A351SI99-F1
#
_cell.length_a   1.000
_cell.length_b   1.000
_cell.length_c   1.000
_cell.angle_alpha   90.00
_cell.angle_beta   90.00
_cell.angle_gamma   90.00
#
_symmetry.space_group_name_H-M   'P 1'
#
loop_
_entity.id
_entity.type
_entity.pdbx_description
1 polymer ?
#
loop_
_entity_poly.entity_id
_entity_poly.type
_entity_poly.pdbx_seq_one_letter_code
_entity_poly.pdbx_strand_id
1 'polypeptide(L)'
;MGLLFLLVNTVLFTALKIETFSVLMLQLLLYVASACLSLAVIFFLSCFLDVLSALIYGVVLWIIGHGLDELLLLTDQQFEPVVQLLVQCFYYLLPNFSFFDISSQALNRLPIETGKLVFILTYPLIYIVVLLDIGAAIFSRKPIGQ
;
A
#
# COMPACT_ATOMS: atom_id res chain seq x y z
N MET A 1 7.58 -10.37 -5.25
CA MET A 1 7.80 -9.02 -5.81
C MET A 1 8.46 -8.07 -4.81
N GLY A 2 8.00 -7.97 -3.55
CA GLY A 2 8.66 -7.12 -2.53
C GLY A 2 10.16 -7.39 -2.30
N LEU A 3 10.61 -8.66 -2.41
CA LEU A 3 12.03 -9.01 -2.23
C LEU A 3 12.92 -8.47 -3.35
N LEU A 4 12.43 -8.44 -4.61
CA LEU A 4 13.15 -7.85 -5.74
C LEU A 4 13.24 -6.33 -5.59
N PHE A 5 12.16 -5.69 -5.16
CA PHE A 5 12.13 -4.24 -4.92
C PHE A 5 13.06 -3.84 -3.76
N LEU A 6 13.13 -4.65 -2.71
CA LEU A 6 14.10 -4.49 -1.62
C LEU A 6 15.54 -4.62 -2.13
N LEU A 7 15.84 -5.66 -2.92
CA LEU A 7 17.18 -5.85 -3.48
C LEU A 7 17.60 -4.68 -4.38
N VAL A 8 16.72 -4.23 -5.26
CA VAL A 8 16.97 -3.07 -6.14
C VAL A 8 17.23 -1.82 -5.31
N ASN A 9 16.41 -1.56 -4.30
CA ASN A 9 16.58 -0.38 -3.46
C ASN A 9 17.85 -0.46 -2.61
N THR A 10 18.19 -1.61 -2.04
CA THR A 10 19.46 -1.81 -1.35
C THR A 10 20.64 -1.52 -2.28
N VAL A 11 20.64 -2.07 -3.50
CA VAL A 11 21.69 -1.82 -4.50
C VAL A 11 21.79 -0.33 -4.84
N LEU A 12 20.66 0.36 -5.01
CA LEU A 12 20.63 1.81 -5.27
C LEU A 12 21.19 2.61 -4.09
N PHE A 13 20.85 2.25 -2.85
CA PHE A 13 21.38 2.90 -1.65
C PHE A 13 22.88 2.71 -1.51
N THR A 14 23.38 1.50 -1.77
CA THR A 14 24.82 1.20 -1.78
C THR A 14 25.53 1.96 -2.90
N ALA A 15 24.96 2.00 -4.10
CA ALA A 15 25.54 2.69 -5.26
C ALA A 15 25.63 4.21 -5.05
N LEU A 16 24.66 4.81 -4.35
CA LEU A 16 24.60 6.24 -4.10
C LEU A 16 25.29 6.68 -2.81
N LYS A 17 25.91 5.75 -2.06
CA LYS A 17 26.57 5.99 -0.76
C LYS A 17 25.68 6.72 0.25
N ILE A 18 24.35 6.53 0.17
CA ILE A 18 23.37 7.13 1.08
C ILE A 18 23.28 6.31 2.39
N GLU A 19 24.08 5.25 2.52
CA GLU A 19 23.94 4.24 3.57
C GLU A 19 24.11 4.78 4.99
N THR A 20 22.97 4.92 5.66
CA THR A 20 22.88 4.81 7.12
C THR A 20 22.07 3.56 7.43
N PHE A 21 22.61 2.70 8.30
CA PHE A 21 21.97 1.45 8.74
C PHE A 21 20.52 1.65 9.19
N SER A 22 20.21 2.82 9.75
CA SER A 22 18.87 3.23 10.16
C SER A 22 17.86 3.29 9.01
N VAL A 23 18.25 3.80 7.83
CA VAL A 23 17.35 3.92 6.68
C VAL A 23 16.98 2.55 6.12
N LEU A 24 17.93 1.61 6.06
CA LEU A 24 17.67 0.24 5.63
C LEU A 24 16.70 -0.49 6.56
N MET A 25 16.88 -0.36 7.89
CA MET A 25 15.97 -0.96 8.87
C MET A 25 14.56 -0.38 8.79
N LEU A 26 14.46 0.94 8.61
CA LEU A 26 13.17 1.61 8.42
C LEU A 26 12.48 1.13 7.14
N GLN A 27 13.23 1.00 6.05
CA GLN A 27 12.67 0.52 4.79
C GLN A 27 12.17 -0.93 4.91
N LEU A 28 12.93 -1.80 5.58
CA LEU A 28 12.51 -3.18 5.86
C LEU A 28 11.19 -3.22 6.65
N LEU A 29 11.07 -2.37 7.68
CA LEU A 29 9.84 -2.26 8.47
C LEU A 29 8.65 -1.86 7.60
N LEU A 30 8.82 -0.86 6.73
CA LEU A 30 7.76 -0.40 5.82
C LEU A 30 7.36 -1.45 4.79
N TYR A 31 8.30 -2.28 4.32
CA TYR A 31 7.98 -3.43 3.46
C TYR A 31 7.15 -4.49 4.17
N VAL A 32 7.48 -4.77 5.44
CA VAL A 32 6.69 -5.73 6.23
C VAL A 32 5.27 -5.19 6.42
N ALA A 33 5.13 -3.90 6.73
CA ALA A 33 3.82 -3.26 6.87
C ALA A 33 3.00 -3.31 5.55
N SER A 34 3.63 -3.00 4.42
CA SER A 34 2.97 -3.07 3.10
C SER A 34 2.58 -4.50 2.72
N ALA A 35 3.43 -5.48 3.03
CA ALA A 35 3.10 -6.89 2.83
C ALA A 35 1.90 -7.34 3.68
N CYS A 36 1.86 -6.96 4.96
CA CYS A 36 0.72 -7.23 5.84
C CYS A 36 -0.59 -6.61 5.31
N LEU A 37 -0.54 -5.37 4.84
CA LEU A 37 -1.69 -4.70 4.24
C LEU A 37 -2.16 -5.43 2.98
N SER A 38 -1.24 -5.83 2.09
CA SER A 38 -1.58 -6.58 0.87
C SER A 38 -2.23 -7.93 1.19
N LEU A 39 -1.76 -8.63 2.23
CA LEU A 39 -2.37 -9.86 2.69
C LEU A 39 -3.78 -9.63 3.22
N ALA A 40 -3.98 -8.59 4.04
CA ALA A 40 -5.31 -8.26 4.56
C ALA A 40 -6.32 -7.99 3.43
N VAL A 41 -5.90 -7.29 2.36
CA VAL A 41 -6.72 -7.07 1.16
C VAL A 41 -7.07 -8.40 0.48
N ILE A 42 -6.10 -9.29 0.27
CA ILE A 42 -6.34 -10.60 -0.35
C ILE A 42 -7.30 -11.44 0.51
N PHE A 43 -7.11 -11.45 1.84
CA PHE A 43 -8.00 -12.15 2.76
C PHE A 43 -9.43 -11.60 2.69
N PHE A 44 -9.59 -10.27 2.68
CA PHE A 44 -10.88 -9.63 2.52
C PHE A 44 -11.56 -9.98 1.18
N LEU A 45 -10.82 -9.94 0.07
CA LEU A 45 -11.35 -10.32 -1.24
C LEU A 45 -11.77 -11.80 -1.31
N SER A 46 -11.05 -12.67 -0.58
CA SER A 46 -11.37 -14.09 -0.48
C SER A 46 -12.70 -14.36 0.24
N CYS A 47 -13.30 -13.37 0.92
CA CYS A 47 -14.66 -13.47 1.45
C CYS A 47 -15.72 -13.54 0.34
N PHE A 48 -15.43 -13.01 -0.85
CA PHE A 48 -16.37 -12.89 -1.96
C PHE A 48 -15.98 -13.68 -3.20
N LEU A 49 -14.68 -13.94 -3.37
CA LEU A 49 -14.09 -14.51 -4.56
C LEU A 49 -13.36 -15.82 -4.25
N ASP A 50 -13.17 -16.66 -5.26
CA ASP A 50 -12.26 -17.80 -5.16
C ASP A 50 -10.82 -17.33 -4.88
N VAL A 51 -10.05 -18.16 -4.19
CA VAL A 51 -8.68 -17.84 -3.72
C VAL A 51 -7.78 -17.36 -4.87
N LEU A 52 -7.83 -18.01 -6.03
CA LEU A 52 -7.02 -17.63 -7.18
C LEU A 52 -7.39 -16.24 -7.71
N SER A 53 -8.68 -15.96 -7.83
CA SER A 53 -9.19 -14.65 -8.25
C SER A 53 -8.81 -13.57 -7.23
N ALA A 54 -8.98 -13.83 -5.94
CA ALA A 54 -8.61 -12.92 -4.86
C ALA A 54 -7.12 -12.55 -4.90
N LEU A 55 -6.24 -13.51 -5.22
CA LEU A 55 -4.81 -13.26 -5.41
C LEU A 55 -4.55 -12.35 -6.63
N ILE A 56 -5.16 -12.63 -7.78
CA ILE A 56 -5.00 -11.81 -9.00
C ILE A 56 -5.48 -10.39 -8.73
N TYR A 57 -6.69 -10.21 -8.20
CA TYR A 57 -7.23 -8.89 -7.89
C TYR A 57 -6.42 -8.18 -6.80
N GLY A 58 -5.92 -8.90 -5.81
CA GLY A 58 -5.01 -8.35 -4.80
C GLY A 58 -3.73 -7.77 -5.41
N VAL A 59 -3.13 -8.47 -6.39
CA VAL A 59 -1.98 -7.95 -7.13
C VAL A 59 -2.36 -6.72 -7.97
N VAL A 60 -3.51 -6.74 -8.64
CA VAL A 60 -3.99 -5.59 -9.43
C VAL A 60 -4.21 -4.37 -8.52
N LEU A 61 -4.87 -4.54 -7.37
CA LEU A 61 -5.07 -3.47 -6.39
C LEU A 61 -3.75 -2.98 -5.81
N TRP A 62 -2.78 -3.87 -5.60
CA TRP A 62 -1.44 -3.48 -5.18
C TRP A 62 -0.75 -2.59 -6.23
N ILE A 63 -0.86 -2.92 -7.52
CA ILE A 63 -0.31 -2.10 -8.61
C ILE A 63 -1.01 -0.74 -8.67
N ILE A 64 -2.34 -0.73 -8.66
CA ILE A 64 -3.13 0.51 -8.70
C ILE A 64 -2.80 1.39 -7.49
N GLY A 65 -2.72 0.79 -6.30
CA GLY A 65 -2.43 1.48 -5.06
C GLY A 65 -1.02 2.10 -4.99
N HIS A 66 -0.07 1.66 -5.80
CA HIS A 66 1.23 2.36 -5.93
C HIS A 66 1.14 3.62 -6.77
N GLY A 67 0.17 3.70 -7.70
CA GLY A 67 0.01 4.82 -8.63
C GLY A 67 -1.06 5.85 -8.22
N LEU A 68 -1.68 5.69 -7.04
CA LEU A 68 -2.80 6.55 -6.62
C LEU A 68 -2.36 8.01 -6.39
N ASP A 69 -1.16 8.23 -5.85
CA ASP A 69 -0.63 9.59 -5.64
C ASP A 69 -0.39 10.31 -6.97
N GLU A 70 0.21 9.62 -7.95
CA GLU A 70 0.45 10.17 -9.27
C GLU A 70 -0.87 10.45 -10.00
N LEU A 71 -1.84 9.55 -9.91
CA LEU A 71 -3.17 9.76 -10.48
C LEU A 71 -3.87 10.99 -9.86
N LEU A 72 -3.78 11.16 -8.54
CA LEU A 72 -4.35 12.32 -7.85
C LEU A 72 -3.69 13.63 -8.31
N LEU A 73 -2.36 13.65 -8.42
CA LEU A 73 -1.60 14.81 -8.91
C LEU A 73 -1.96 15.17 -10.36
N LEU A 74 -2.20 14.17 -11.21
CA LEU A 74 -2.62 14.40 -12.60
C LEU A 74 -4.04 14.99 -12.66
N THR A 75 -4.93 14.57 -11.76
CA THR A 75 -6.31 15.08 -11.74
C THR A 75 -6.43 16.56 -11.41
N ASP A 76 -5.52 17.11 -10.61
CA ASP A 76 -5.51 18.53 -10.25
C ASP A 76 -5.17 19.46 -11.43
N GLN A 77 -4.53 18.93 -12.48
CA GLN A 77 -4.02 19.76 -13.58
C GLN A 77 -4.83 19.68 -14.88
N GLN A 78 -5.50 18.55 -15.16
CA GLN A 78 -5.93 18.25 -16.52
C GLN A 78 -7.32 17.62 -16.69
N PHE A 79 -8.04 17.32 -15.61
CA PHE A 79 -9.25 16.49 -15.70
C PHE A 79 -10.55 17.22 -15.34
N GLU A 80 -11.63 16.77 -16.00
CA GLU A 80 -13.01 17.19 -15.72
C GLU A 80 -13.42 16.86 -14.27
N PRO A 81 -14.34 17.63 -13.66
CA PRO A 81 -14.72 17.47 -12.24
C PRO A 81 -15.22 16.07 -11.88
N VAL A 82 -15.87 15.38 -12.82
CA VAL A 82 -16.37 14.02 -12.62
C VAL A 82 -15.22 13.02 -12.45
N VAL A 83 -14.15 13.19 -13.23
CA VAL A 83 -12.97 12.30 -13.15
C VAL A 83 -12.20 12.58 -11.87
N GLN A 84 -12.08 13.84 -11.46
CA GLN A 84 -11.50 14.21 -10.16
C GLN A 84 -12.23 13.53 -9.00
N LEU A 85 -13.56 13.56 -9.00
CA LEU A 85 -14.37 12.90 -7.97
C LEU A 85 -14.13 11.38 -7.94
N LEU A 86 -14.09 10.73 -9.11
CA LEU A 86 -13.84 9.29 -9.19
C LEU A 86 -12.45 8.92 -8.66
N VAL A 87 -11.41 9.68 -9.03
CA VAL A 87 -10.04 9.43 -8.54
C VAL A 87 -9.95 9.66 -7.04
N GLN A 88 -10.60 10.70 -6.50
CA GLN A 88 -10.67 10.90 -5.05
C GLN A 88 -11.39 9.75 -4.35
N CYS A 89 -12.50 9.24 -4.91
CA CYS A 89 -13.16 8.06 -4.36
C CYS A 89 -12.23 6.85 -4.34
N PHE A 90 -11.49 6.58 -5.42
CA PHE A 90 -10.50 5.49 -5.44
C PHE A 90 -9.36 5.71 -4.45
N TYR A 91 -8.89 6.95 -4.30
CA TYR A 91 -7.82 7.30 -3.36
C TYR A 91 -8.15 6.93 -1.91
N TYR A 92 -9.41 7.09 -1.50
CA TYR A 92 -9.84 6.76 -0.14
C TYR A 92 -10.32 5.31 0.01
N LEU A 93 -10.88 4.71 -1.04
CA LEU A 93 -11.40 3.33 -1.00
C LEU A 93 -10.34 2.26 -1.23
N LEU A 94 -9.25 2.60 -1.91
CA LEU A 94 -8.17 1.67 -2.19
C LEU A 94 -7.00 1.95 -1.23
N PRO A 95 -6.33 0.89 -0.75
CA PRO A 95 -5.14 1.06 0.07
C PRO A 95 -4.04 1.69 -0.76
N ASN A 96 -3.54 2.82 -0.30
CA ASN A 96 -2.44 3.52 -0.94
C ASN A 96 -1.12 2.91 -0.49
N PHE A 97 -0.41 2.28 -1.42
CA PHE A 97 0.86 1.61 -1.16
C PHE A 97 2.07 2.51 -1.43
N SER A 98 1.90 3.65 -2.12
CA SER A 98 2.99 4.60 -2.38
C SER A 98 3.63 5.11 -1.08
N PHE A 99 2.83 5.21 0.00
CA PHE A 99 3.26 5.68 1.31
C PHE A 99 4.39 4.85 1.92
N PHE A 100 4.52 3.59 1.55
CA PHE A 100 5.58 2.71 2.05
C PHE A 100 6.91 2.88 1.32
N ASP A 101 6.93 3.57 0.18
CA ASP A 101 8.16 3.83 -0.57
C ASP A 101 8.84 5.14 -0.13
N ILE A 102 9.74 5.00 0.83
CA ILE A 102 10.63 6.09 1.27
C ILE A 102 11.86 6.25 0.38
N SER A 103 12.07 5.36 -0.59
CA SER A 103 13.27 5.34 -1.42
C SER A 103 13.34 6.61 -2.27
N SER A 104 12.21 7.04 -2.85
CA SER A 104 12.15 8.28 -3.63
C SER A 104 12.58 9.52 -2.83
N GLN A 105 12.19 9.61 -1.55
CA GLN A 105 12.56 10.72 -0.67
C GLN A 105 14.04 10.66 -0.29
N ALA A 106 14.54 9.47 0.03
CA ALA A 106 15.92 9.26 0.41
C ALA A 106 16.89 9.50 -0.76
N LEU A 107 16.52 9.09 -1.98
CA LEU A 107 17.28 9.35 -3.22
C LEU A 107 17.36 10.86 -3.52
N ASN A 108 16.26 11.59 -3.29
CA ASN A 108 16.20 13.04 -3.45
C ASN A 108 16.77 13.83 -2.25
N ARG A 109 17.34 13.14 -1.24
CA ARG A 109 17.89 13.73 -0.01
C ARG A 109 16.90 14.61 0.76
N LEU A 110 15.62 14.31 0.66
CA LEU A 110 14.58 15.00 1.40
C LEU A 110 14.57 14.48 2.86
N PRO A 111 14.39 15.36 3.86
CA PRO A 111 14.28 14.95 5.24
C PRO A 111 13.03 14.08 5.43
N ILE A 112 13.20 12.93 6.07
CA ILE A 112 12.08 12.06 6.45
C ILE A 112 11.43 12.67 7.68
N GLU A 113 10.28 13.32 7.50
CA GLU A 113 9.52 13.91 8.59
C GLU A 113 8.98 12.83 9.54
N THR A 114 9.21 12.99 10.84
CA THR A 114 8.73 12.03 11.86
C THR A 114 7.21 11.94 11.91
N GLY A 115 6.49 13.04 11.69
CA GLY A 115 5.02 13.04 11.59
C GLY A 115 4.52 12.13 10.45
N LYS A 116 5.21 12.17 9.30
CA LYS A 116 4.92 11.30 8.16
C LYS A 116 5.16 9.83 8.49
N LEU A 117 6.21 9.49 9.24
CA LEU A 117 6.47 8.11 9.65
C LEU A 117 5.38 7.55 10.57
N VAL A 118 4.91 8.34 11.53
CA VAL A 118 3.79 7.93 12.40
C VAL A 118 2.54 7.66 11.56
N PHE A 119 2.24 8.52 10.59
CA PHE A 119 1.13 8.31 9.67
C PHE A 119 1.30 7.02 8.86
N ILE A 120 2.45 6.81 8.21
CA ILE A 120 2.72 5.61 7.39
C ILE A 120 2.63 4.32 8.21
N LEU A 121 2.97 4.34 9.50
CA LEU A 121 2.89 3.17 10.38
C LEU A 121 1.47 2.92 10.92
N THR A 122 0.72 3.97 11.22
CA THR A 122 -0.64 3.87 11.77
C THR A 122 -1.68 3.59 10.70
N TYR A 123 -1.50 4.15 9.50
CA TYR A 123 -2.37 3.94 8.34
C TYR A 123 -2.66 2.46 8.02
N PRO A 124 -1.66 1.57 7.78
CA PRO A 124 -1.91 0.17 7.48
C PRO A 124 -2.59 -0.55 8.64
N LEU A 125 -2.24 -0.22 9.89
CA LEU A 125 -2.84 -0.87 11.06
C LEU A 125 -4.35 -0.62 11.11
N ILE A 126 -4.77 0.63 10.95
CA ILE A 126 -6.19 1.00 10.91
C ILE A 126 -6.87 0.30 9.73
N TYR A 127 -6.26 0.35 8.55
CA TYR A 127 -6.84 -0.24 7.34
C TYR A 127 -7.00 -1.76 7.45
N ILE A 128 -6.00 -2.46 7.98
CA ILE A 128 -6.02 -3.90 8.21
C ILE A 128 -7.14 -4.26 9.20
N VAL A 129 -7.24 -3.56 10.33
CA VAL A 129 -8.29 -3.82 11.34
C VAL A 129 -9.67 -3.67 10.72
N VAL A 130 -9.91 -2.57 9.99
CA VAL A 130 -11.21 -2.33 9.32
C VAL A 130 -11.53 -3.43 8.31
N LEU A 131 -10.58 -3.81 7.45
CA LEU A 131 -10.80 -4.87 6.46
C LEU A 131 -11.09 -6.22 7.10
N LEU A 132 -10.34 -6.59 8.14
CA LEU A 132 -10.51 -7.87 8.82
C LEU A 132 -11.80 -7.91 9.63
N ASP A 133 -12.20 -6.82 10.28
CA ASP A 133 -13.47 -6.74 11.01
C ASP A 133 -14.67 -6.87 10.07
N ILE A 134 -14.64 -6.16 8.92
CA ILE A 134 -15.67 -6.30 7.90
C ILE A 134 -15.69 -7.72 7.34
N GLY A 135 -14.52 -8.28 7.00
CA GLY A 135 -14.40 -9.65 6.49
C GLY A 135 -14.93 -10.69 7.49
N ALA A 136 -14.58 -10.56 8.77
CA ALA A 136 -15.07 -11.42 9.84
C ALA A 136 -16.58 -11.32 10.02
N ALA A 137 -17.14 -10.10 9.99
CA ALA A 137 -18.58 -9.88 10.07
C ALA A 137 -19.32 -10.53 8.89
N ILE A 138 -18.77 -10.48 7.67
CA ILE A 138 -19.35 -11.13 6.50
C ILE A 138 -19.29 -12.65 6.63
N PHE A 139 -18.15 -13.19 7.05
CA PHE A 139 -17.98 -14.64 7.21
C PHE A 139 -18.90 -15.21 8.31
N SER A 140 -19.06 -14.50 9.43
CA SER A 140 -19.95 -14.90 10.53
C SER A 140 -21.42 -15.04 10.14
N ARG A 141 -21.84 -14.37 9.05
CA ARG A 141 -23.21 -14.41 8.54
C ARG A 141 -23.43 -15.52 7.51
N LYS A 142 -22.36 -16.18 7.04
CA LYS A 142 -22.46 -17.28 6.08
C LYS A 142 -22.87 -18.55 6.83
N PRO A 143 -24.06 -19.12 6.58
CA PRO A 143 -24.47 -20.35 7.24
C PRO A 143 -23.49 -21.48 6.89
N ILE A 144 -23.07 -22.23 7.91
CA ILE A 144 -22.20 -23.40 7.77
C ILE A 144 -23.04 -24.50 7.12
N GLY A 145 -23.01 -24.58 5.78
CA GLY A 145 -23.58 -25.70 5.02
C GLY A 145 -24.33 -25.28 3.77
N GLN A 146 -23.63 -25.28 2.62
CA GLN A 146 -24.05 -25.82 1.33
C GLN A 146 -22.81 -26.29 0.57
#